data_AF-A0A7Y4NHT4-F1
#
_entry.id   AF-A0A7Y4NHT4-F1
#
_cell.length_a   1.000
_cell.length_b   1.000
_cell.length_c   1.000
_cell.angle_alpha   90.00
_cell.angle_beta   90.00
_cell.angle_gamma   90.00
#
_symmetry.space_group_name_H-M   'P 1'
#
loop_
_entity.id
_entity.type
_entity.pdbx_description
1 polymer ?
#
loop_
_entity_poly.entity_id
_entity_poly.type
_entity_poly.pdbx_seq_one_letter_code
_entity_poly.pdbx_strand_id
1 'polypeptide(L)'
;MRPVLLSLLLLPALAGAAAPKPEERFVFQGVERIVAVADVHGDVDALKEVLRLAGLIDAKDRWIGGKAHLVQTGDLPDRGDHTRDAFELLMRLETEARKAGGRVHPLLGNHELMNMRGDLRYVTPGEFASFVDQSSTADGPGEPKGLHGHAAAYAADGRYGKWLRTHPAVIRINDTLFLHGGLAPTVPGTTLEEVNRWVWQDLTPGQPPGGGVDPQGPVWFRGYALEDEAKWDVGLTQVLERFGARRMVMGHTPSQDGRLSVRFGGRVIVIDTGLSTHYGRHLAALELRGDRLTALYPEGRVPLLPVPKAAPAPRPEAKTGTK
;
A
#
# COMPACT_ATOMS: atom_id res chain seq x y z
N MET A 1 -58.92 15.68 47.46
CA MET A 1 -58.12 14.64 46.75
C MET A 1 -57.14 15.37 45.83
N ARG A 2 -55.83 15.27 46.06
CA ARG A 2 -54.79 15.95 45.28
C ARG A 2 -54.47 15.14 44.02
N PRO A 3 -54.30 15.76 42.83
CA PRO A 3 -53.86 15.03 41.65
C PRO A 3 -52.35 14.76 41.72
N VAL A 4 -51.96 13.54 41.35
CA VAL A 4 -50.58 13.10 41.22
C VAL A 4 -50.07 13.53 39.84
N LEU A 5 -49.02 14.35 39.80
CA LEU A 5 -48.30 14.68 38.56
C LEU A 5 -47.31 13.56 38.25
N LEU A 6 -47.50 12.85 37.14
CA LEU A 6 -46.55 11.86 36.64
C LEU A 6 -45.54 12.58 35.73
N SER A 7 -44.32 12.81 36.23
CA SER A 7 -43.22 13.36 35.43
C SER A 7 -42.64 12.27 34.53
N LEU A 8 -42.92 12.33 33.22
CA LEU A 8 -42.20 11.53 32.23
C LEU A 8 -40.80 12.14 32.02
N LEU A 9 -39.78 11.42 32.48
CA LEU A 9 -38.39 11.65 32.09
C LEU A 9 -38.19 11.14 30.65
N LEU A 10 -38.01 12.06 29.69
CA LEU A 10 -37.49 11.70 28.36
C LEU A 10 -35.99 11.41 28.50
N LEU A 11 -35.61 10.15 28.33
CA LEU A 11 -34.23 9.75 28.05
C LEU A 11 -33.86 10.21 26.63
N PRO A 12 -32.70 10.86 26.41
CA PRO A 12 -32.26 11.21 25.08
C PRO A 12 -31.93 9.93 24.30
N ALA A 13 -32.52 9.80 23.11
CA ALA A 13 -32.18 8.73 22.18
C ALA A 13 -30.71 8.87 21.79
N LEU A 14 -29.89 7.89 22.19
CA LEU A 14 -28.54 7.72 21.69
C LEU A 14 -28.64 7.44 20.18
N ALA A 15 -28.31 8.45 19.37
CA ALA A 15 -28.14 8.28 17.94
C ALA A 15 -26.98 7.29 17.73
N GLY A 16 -27.30 6.06 17.31
CA GLY A 16 -26.32 5.07 16.91
C GLY A 16 -25.50 5.63 15.75
N ALA A 17 -24.17 5.62 15.89
CA ALA A 17 -23.28 5.96 14.79
C ALA A 17 -23.58 5.02 13.61
N ALA A 18 -23.97 5.58 12.47
CA ALA A 18 -24.22 4.82 11.25
C ALA A 18 -22.93 4.08 10.84
N ALA A 19 -23.07 2.84 10.37
CA ALA A 19 -21.96 2.12 9.76
C ALA A 19 -21.37 2.96 8.60
N PRO A 20 -20.04 3.03 8.45
CA PRO A 20 -19.41 3.79 7.37
C PRO A 20 -19.92 3.28 6.01
N LYS A 21 -20.14 4.21 5.07
CA LYS A 21 -20.61 3.85 3.73
C LYS A 21 -19.53 3.01 3.03
N PRO A 22 -19.90 2.04 2.16
CA PRO A 22 -18.96 1.19 1.42
C PRO A 22 -17.88 1.96 0.61
N GLU A 23 -18.10 3.23 0.30
CA GLU A 23 -17.14 4.11 -0.41
C GLU A 23 -15.88 4.49 0.41
N GLU A 24 -15.80 4.12 1.70
CA GLU A 24 -14.75 4.62 2.61
C GLU A 24 -13.66 3.60 2.98
N ARG A 25 -13.75 2.33 2.56
CA ARG A 25 -12.85 1.27 3.06
C ARG A 25 -11.36 1.51 2.75
N PHE A 26 -11.05 2.07 1.59
CA PHE A 26 -9.68 2.32 1.12
C PHE A 26 -9.33 3.81 1.02
N VAL A 27 -10.14 4.65 1.65
CA VAL A 27 -9.98 6.11 1.66
C VAL A 27 -9.75 6.59 3.08
N PHE A 28 -8.63 7.26 3.30
CA PHE A 28 -8.27 7.86 4.58
C PHE A 28 -8.16 9.38 4.41
N GLN A 29 -8.62 10.16 5.39
CA GLN A 29 -8.60 11.63 5.32
C GLN A 29 -8.06 12.24 6.62
N GLY A 30 -7.64 13.50 6.56
CA GLY A 30 -7.15 14.24 7.72
C GLY A 30 -5.81 13.73 8.25
N VAL A 31 -5.04 13.02 7.43
CA VAL A 31 -3.75 12.45 7.86
C VAL A 31 -2.67 13.51 7.72
N GLU A 32 -2.13 13.97 8.84
CA GLU A 32 -1.16 15.07 8.89
C GLU A 32 0.23 14.69 8.38
N ARG A 33 0.63 13.43 8.61
CA ARG A 33 1.94 12.91 8.24
C ARG A 33 1.80 11.53 7.62
N ILE A 34 2.25 11.42 6.37
CA ILE A 34 2.32 10.16 5.64
C ILE A 34 3.80 9.91 5.33
N VAL A 35 4.24 8.68 5.52
CA VAL A 35 5.55 8.22 5.06
C VAL A 35 5.31 7.02 4.15
N ALA A 36 5.93 7.01 2.98
CA ALA A 36 5.87 5.89 2.04
C ALA A 36 7.26 5.30 1.79
N VAL A 37 7.33 3.97 1.77
CA VAL A 37 8.52 3.17 1.48
C VAL A 37 8.13 2.13 0.43
N ALA A 38 9.06 1.86 -0.49
CA ALA A 38 8.82 0.99 -1.63
C ALA A 38 9.26 -0.47 -1.37
N ASP A 39 9.62 -1.13 -2.44
CA ASP A 39 9.99 -2.52 -2.64
C ASP A 39 11.12 -2.95 -1.68
N VAL A 40 10.84 -3.92 -0.81
CA VAL A 40 11.78 -4.40 0.23
C VAL A 40 12.51 -5.66 -0.22
N HIS A 41 11.85 -6.53 -0.98
CA HIS A 41 12.42 -7.73 -1.57
C HIS A 41 13.29 -8.54 -0.59
N GLY A 42 12.69 -8.94 0.52
CA GLY A 42 13.31 -9.79 1.53
C GLY A 42 14.45 -9.16 2.33
N ASP A 43 14.74 -7.86 2.17
CA ASP A 43 15.80 -7.16 2.93
C ASP A 43 15.23 -6.43 4.17
N VAL A 44 14.92 -7.21 5.20
CA VAL A 44 14.31 -6.69 6.44
C VAL A 44 15.19 -5.67 7.16
N ASP A 45 16.51 -5.75 7.02
CA ASP A 45 17.42 -4.81 7.65
C ASP A 45 17.38 -3.45 6.95
N ALA A 46 17.35 -3.42 5.61
CA ALA A 46 17.12 -2.19 4.86
C ALA A 46 15.75 -1.57 5.22
N LEU A 47 14.71 -2.39 5.36
CA LEU A 47 13.39 -1.93 5.83
C LEU A 47 13.48 -1.28 7.23
N LYS A 48 14.13 -1.93 8.20
CA LYS A 48 14.29 -1.34 9.54
C LYS A 48 15.09 -0.04 9.50
N GLU A 49 16.17 0.01 8.73
CA GLU A 49 17.00 1.21 8.58
C GLU A 49 16.21 2.38 8.00
N VAL A 50 15.46 2.17 6.92
CA VAL A 50 14.66 3.24 6.30
C VAL A 50 13.49 3.68 7.20
N LEU A 51 12.89 2.77 7.97
CA LEU A 51 11.87 3.10 8.96
C LEU A 51 12.42 3.93 10.13
N ARG A 52 13.66 3.65 10.58
CA ARG A 52 14.36 4.47 11.58
C ARG A 52 14.77 5.82 11.02
N LEU A 53 15.28 5.88 9.79
CA LEU A 53 15.58 7.12 9.06
C LEU A 53 14.34 8.02 8.98
N ALA A 54 13.17 7.41 8.72
CA ALA A 54 11.90 8.10 8.71
C ALA A 54 11.33 8.42 10.10
N GLY A 55 11.97 7.99 11.20
CA GLY A 55 11.47 8.20 12.56
C GLY A 55 10.12 7.55 12.80
N LEU A 56 9.92 6.34 12.28
CA LEU A 56 8.72 5.54 12.49
C LEU A 56 8.92 4.44 13.53
N ILE A 57 10.15 3.92 13.67
CA ILE A 57 10.50 2.91 14.66
C ILE A 57 11.73 3.32 15.49
N ASP A 58 11.81 2.82 16.72
CA ASP A 58 12.97 3.01 17.60
C ASP A 58 14.10 2.00 17.34
N ALA A 59 15.18 2.06 18.13
CA ALA A 59 16.29 1.12 18.04
C ALA A 59 15.94 -0.33 18.41
N LYS A 60 14.74 -0.58 18.96
CA LYS A 60 14.19 -1.90 19.28
C LYS A 60 13.08 -2.30 18.30
N ASP A 61 12.99 -1.62 17.17
CA ASP A 61 11.99 -1.84 16.11
C ASP A 61 10.53 -1.66 16.56
N ARG A 62 10.29 -0.84 17.59
CA ARG A 62 8.94 -0.52 18.08
C ARG A 62 8.45 0.79 17.47
N TRP A 63 7.16 0.85 17.18
CA TRP A 63 6.52 2.04 16.63
C TRP A 63 6.69 3.27 17.53
N ILE A 64 7.24 4.33 16.95
CA ILE A 64 7.32 5.68 17.54
C ILE A 64 6.76 6.75 16.58
N GLY A 65 6.15 6.35 15.46
CA GLY A 65 5.58 7.26 14.47
C GLY A 65 4.34 8.04 14.93
N GLY A 66 3.84 7.80 16.16
CA GLY A 66 2.64 8.44 16.70
C GLY A 66 1.43 8.22 15.80
N LYS A 67 0.76 9.32 15.39
CA LYS A 67 -0.40 9.32 14.48
C LYS A 67 -0.04 9.23 12.99
N ALA A 68 1.24 9.05 12.64
CA ALA A 68 1.64 8.94 11.25
C ALA A 68 1.00 7.73 10.56
N HIS A 69 0.81 7.83 9.25
CA HIS A 69 0.52 6.68 8.40
C HIS A 69 1.79 6.27 7.66
N LEU A 70 2.21 5.01 7.81
CA LEU A 70 3.20 4.37 6.96
C LEU A 70 2.47 3.68 5.80
N VAL A 71 2.92 3.87 4.57
CA VAL A 71 2.48 3.09 3.41
C VAL A 71 3.69 2.31 2.88
N GLN A 72 3.59 0.99 2.84
CA GLN A 72 4.57 0.14 2.17
C GLN A 72 3.93 -0.30 0.84
N THR A 73 4.51 0.07 -0.30
CA THR A 73 3.82 -0.02 -1.60
C THR A 73 3.92 -1.38 -2.29
N GLY A 74 4.03 -2.49 -1.55
CA GLY A 74 4.14 -3.84 -2.11
C GLY A 74 5.57 -4.29 -2.42
N ASP A 75 5.72 -5.54 -2.84
CA ASP A 75 7.01 -6.22 -3.07
C ASP A 75 7.88 -6.32 -1.80
N LEU A 76 7.27 -6.85 -0.75
CA LEU A 76 7.98 -7.37 0.42
C LEU A 76 8.75 -8.67 0.13
N PRO A 77 8.20 -9.67 -0.59
CA PRO A 77 8.87 -10.96 -0.79
C PRO A 77 9.83 -10.97 -1.98
N ASP A 78 10.49 -12.12 -2.15
CA ASP A 78 11.41 -12.46 -3.23
C ASP A 78 12.75 -11.71 -3.23
N ARG A 79 13.73 -12.24 -3.98
CA ARG A 79 15.11 -11.76 -4.15
C ARG A 79 16.01 -11.81 -2.91
N GLY A 80 15.45 -11.65 -1.72
CA GLY A 80 16.15 -11.71 -0.43
C GLY A 80 15.59 -12.79 0.49
N ASP A 81 16.38 -13.21 1.48
CA ASP A 81 16.09 -14.40 2.28
C ASP A 81 15.18 -14.13 3.49
N HIS A 82 14.93 -12.86 3.84
CA HIS A 82 14.30 -12.46 5.11
C HIS A 82 12.88 -11.91 4.97
N THR A 83 12.14 -12.34 3.94
CA THR A 83 10.73 -11.99 3.73
C THR A 83 9.86 -12.25 4.97
N ARG A 84 10.05 -13.42 5.61
CA ARG A 84 9.29 -13.79 6.81
C ARG A 84 9.47 -12.76 7.93
N ASP A 85 10.69 -12.30 8.15
CA ASP A 85 11.00 -11.31 9.17
C ASP A 85 10.38 -9.94 8.84
N ALA A 86 10.32 -9.57 7.56
CA ALA A 86 9.65 -8.36 7.10
C ALA A 86 8.12 -8.43 7.33
N PHE A 87 7.48 -9.57 7.07
CA PHE A 87 6.08 -9.80 7.40
C PHE A 87 5.81 -9.69 8.91
N GLU A 88 6.60 -10.38 9.74
CA GLU A 88 6.44 -10.31 11.19
C GLU A 88 6.62 -8.89 11.74
N LEU A 89 7.57 -8.13 11.19
CA LEU A 89 7.79 -6.73 11.52
C LEU A 89 6.53 -5.89 11.19
N LEU A 90 6.03 -5.97 9.97
CA LEU A 90 4.88 -5.14 9.56
C LEU A 90 3.58 -5.54 10.27
N MET A 91 3.31 -6.84 10.44
CA MET A 91 2.18 -7.34 11.22
C MET A 91 2.18 -6.78 12.66
N ARG A 92 3.36 -6.73 13.29
CA ARG A 92 3.53 -6.12 14.62
C ARG A 92 3.30 -4.62 14.56
N LEU A 93 3.94 -3.92 13.63
CA LEU A 93 3.85 -2.46 13.51
C LEU A 93 2.43 -1.98 13.17
N GLU A 94 1.64 -2.74 12.41
CA GLU A 94 0.21 -2.44 12.21
C GLU A 94 -0.55 -2.35 13.53
N THR A 95 -0.27 -3.28 14.46
CA THR A 95 -0.90 -3.30 15.78
C THR A 95 -0.41 -2.15 16.65
N GLU A 96 0.90 -1.92 16.68
CA GLU A 96 1.51 -0.85 17.49
C GLU A 96 1.10 0.54 17.01
N ALA A 97 1.11 0.78 15.69
CA ALA A 97 0.69 2.05 15.10
C ALA A 97 -0.78 2.34 15.41
N ARG A 98 -1.66 1.34 15.26
CA ARG A 98 -3.09 1.49 15.58
C ARG A 98 -3.31 1.88 17.04
N LYS A 99 -2.56 1.29 17.97
CA LYS A 99 -2.62 1.65 19.41
C LYS A 99 -2.16 3.09 19.67
N ALA A 100 -1.22 3.60 18.88
CA ALA A 100 -0.73 4.97 18.96
C ALA A 100 -1.59 6.00 18.17
N GLY A 101 -2.68 5.55 17.54
CA GLY A 101 -3.53 6.39 16.70
C GLY A 101 -2.98 6.65 15.29
N GLY A 102 -1.91 5.96 14.89
CA GLY A 102 -1.38 5.91 13.53
C GLY A 102 -1.85 4.66 12.79
N ARG A 103 -1.27 4.41 11.61
CA ARG A 103 -1.55 3.20 10.80
C ARG A 103 -0.32 2.77 10.01
N VAL A 104 -0.23 1.48 9.74
CA VAL A 104 0.66 0.91 8.72
C VAL A 104 -0.24 0.32 7.64
N HIS A 105 0.07 0.61 6.39
CA HIS A 105 -0.67 0.15 5.21
C HIS A 105 0.29 -0.59 4.29
N PRO A 106 0.54 -1.89 4.53
CA PRO A 106 1.14 -2.77 3.54
C PRO A 106 0.18 -2.87 2.34
N LEU A 107 0.69 -2.68 1.13
CA LEU A 107 -0.08 -2.86 -0.10
C LEU A 107 0.38 -4.13 -0.82
N LEU A 108 -0.47 -4.68 -1.66
CA LEU A 108 -0.09 -5.78 -2.53
C LEU A 108 0.72 -5.26 -3.72
N GLY A 109 1.92 -5.80 -3.91
CA GLY A 109 2.71 -5.72 -5.12
C GLY A 109 2.54 -6.96 -5.98
N ASN A 110 3.32 -7.05 -7.06
CA ASN A 110 3.23 -8.22 -7.92
C ASN A 110 3.86 -9.45 -7.27
N HIS A 111 4.91 -9.29 -6.45
CA HIS A 111 5.58 -10.41 -5.82
C HIS A 111 4.73 -11.06 -4.71
N GLU A 112 3.89 -10.33 -3.98
CA GLU A 112 2.90 -10.95 -3.08
C GLU A 112 1.90 -11.83 -3.86
N LEU A 113 1.40 -11.33 -4.99
CA LEU A 113 0.42 -12.03 -5.82
C LEU A 113 1.03 -13.26 -6.50
N MET A 114 2.26 -13.14 -6.99
CA MET A 114 3.03 -14.25 -7.56
C MET A 114 3.17 -15.38 -6.54
N ASN A 115 3.64 -15.08 -5.33
CA ASN A 115 3.80 -16.06 -4.26
C ASN A 115 2.46 -16.71 -3.84
N MET A 116 1.41 -15.92 -3.64
CA MET A 116 0.08 -16.46 -3.29
C MET A 116 -0.55 -17.32 -4.39
N ARG A 117 -0.10 -17.18 -5.65
CA ARG A 117 -0.55 -17.96 -6.81
C ARG A 117 0.39 -19.13 -7.16
N GLY A 118 1.51 -19.27 -6.46
CA GLY A 118 2.49 -20.32 -6.71
C GLY A 118 3.45 -20.03 -7.88
N ASP A 119 3.55 -18.77 -8.32
CA ASP A 119 4.62 -18.36 -9.22
C ASP A 119 5.87 -18.00 -8.38
N LEU A 120 6.80 -18.95 -8.29
CA LEU A 120 7.93 -18.91 -7.36
C LEU A 120 9.27 -18.58 -8.05
N ARG A 121 9.24 -17.98 -9.25
CA ARG A 121 10.43 -17.78 -10.10
C ARG A 121 11.51 -16.88 -9.48
N TYR A 122 11.17 -16.08 -8.46
CA TYR A 122 12.09 -15.13 -7.82
C TYR A 122 12.39 -15.45 -6.34
N VAL A 123 11.81 -16.53 -5.82
CA VAL A 123 12.05 -16.99 -4.44
C VAL A 123 13.44 -17.60 -4.35
N THR A 124 14.23 -17.17 -3.36
CA THR A 124 15.58 -17.70 -3.16
C THR A 124 15.56 -19.00 -2.33
N PRO A 125 16.62 -19.82 -2.37
CA PRO A 125 16.75 -20.96 -1.47
C PRO A 125 16.72 -20.57 0.02
N GLY A 126 17.27 -19.41 0.38
CA GLY A 126 17.25 -18.91 1.75
C GLY A 126 15.86 -18.48 2.19
N GLU A 127 15.09 -17.85 1.30
CA GLU A 127 13.70 -17.51 1.55
C GLU A 127 12.84 -18.76 1.79
N PHE A 128 12.95 -19.79 0.94
CA PHE A 128 12.28 -21.08 1.18
C PHE A 128 12.64 -21.64 2.55
N ALA A 129 13.94 -21.68 2.88
CA ALA A 129 14.42 -22.24 4.14
C ALA A 129 13.86 -21.51 5.37
N SER A 130 13.54 -20.21 5.25
CA SER A 130 12.94 -19.41 6.34
C SER A 130 11.54 -19.87 6.74
N PHE A 131 10.85 -20.65 5.90
CA PHE A 131 9.49 -21.17 6.15
C PHE A 131 9.45 -22.67 6.47
N VAL A 132 10.59 -23.34 6.66
CA VAL A 132 10.65 -24.81 6.88
C VAL A 132 9.78 -25.30 8.04
N ASP A 133 9.53 -24.46 9.05
CA ASP A 133 8.71 -24.77 10.22
C ASP A 133 7.20 -24.54 10.01
N GLN A 134 6.78 -24.09 8.82
CA GLN A 134 5.38 -23.80 8.49
C GLN A 134 4.60 -25.02 7.99
N SER A 135 5.26 -26.15 7.75
CA SER A 135 4.63 -27.40 7.34
C SER A 135 5.31 -28.60 8.00
N SER A 136 4.52 -29.61 8.37
CA SER A 136 5.04 -30.90 8.80
C SER A 136 5.39 -31.83 7.62
N THR A 137 5.01 -31.46 6.40
CA THR A 137 5.33 -32.22 5.20
C THR A 137 6.78 -31.98 4.83
N ALA A 138 7.59 -33.05 4.83
CA ALA A 138 8.99 -32.97 4.41
C ALA A 138 9.09 -32.66 2.91
N ASP A 139 10.08 -31.86 2.52
CA ASP A 139 10.41 -31.65 1.11
C ASP A 139 11.01 -32.94 0.51
N GLY A 140 10.70 -33.22 -0.75
CA GLY A 140 11.15 -34.38 -1.49
C GLY A 140 12.58 -34.25 -2.05
N PRO A 141 13.15 -35.35 -2.59
CA PRO A 141 14.46 -35.31 -3.23
C PRO A 141 14.50 -34.31 -4.40
N GLY A 142 15.42 -33.36 -4.35
CA GLY A 142 15.61 -32.34 -5.39
C GLY A 142 14.72 -31.09 -5.22
N GLU A 143 13.83 -31.05 -4.24
CA GLU A 143 13.04 -29.86 -3.91
C GLU A 143 13.87 -28.88 -3.05
N PRO A 144 13.65 -27.56 -3.19
CA PRO A 144 14.22 -26.58 -2.28
C PRO A 144 13.80 -26.86 -0.83
N LYS A 145 14.74 -26.76 0.10
CA LYS A 145 14.45 -26.88 1.53
C LYS A 145 13.49 -25.79 1.96
N GLY A 146 12.35 -26.19 2.53
CA GLY A 146 11.27 -25.33 2.98
C GLY A 146 10.21 -25.02 1.90
N LEU A 147 10.21 -25.70 0.74
CA LEU A 147 9.21 -25.54 -0.30
C LEU A 147 7.78 -25.77 0.22
N HIS A 148 7.53 -26.89 0.90
CA HIS A 148 6.21 -27.19 1.46
C HIS A 148 5.84 -26.23 2.60
N GLY A 149 6.82 -25.80 3.38
CA GLY A 149 6.66 -24.77 4.40
C GLY A 149 6.21 -23.44 3.80
N HIS A 150 6.92 -22.95 2.78
CA HIS A 150 6.58 -21.75 2.04
C HIS A 150 5.17 -21.83 1.45
N ALA A 151 4.83 -22.93 0.78
CA ALA A 151 3.49 -23.14 0.22
C ALA A 151 2.39 -23.07 1.31
N ALA A 152 2.60 -23.73 2.45
CA ALA A 152 1.67 -23.68 3.59
C ALA A 152 1.57 -22.27 4.20
N ALA A 153 2.66 -21.51 4.20
CA ALA A 153 2.71 -20.16 4.76
C ALA A 153 1.86 -19.16 3.95
N TYR A 154 1.88 -19.27 2.62
CA TYR A 154 1.14 -18.41 1.67
C TYR A 154 -0.27 -18.92 1.29
N ALA A 155 -0.60 -20.16 1.67
CA ALA A 155 -1.92 -20.75 1.47
C ALA A 155 -3.05 -19.88 2.04
N ALA A 156 -4.28 -20.04 1.54
CA ALA A 156 -5.42 -19.24 1.96
C ALA A 156 -5.74 -19.35 3.47
N ASP A 157 -5.41 -20.48 4.08
CA ASP A 157 -5.49 -20.77 5.52
C ASP A 157 -4.12 -20.71 6.23
N GLY A 158 -3.05 -20.42 5.48
CA GLY A 158 -1.72 -20.08 5.99
C GLY A 158 -1.71 -18.75 6.73
N ARG A 159 -0.74 -18.58 7.63
CA ARG A 159 -0.64 -17.38 8.47
C ARG A 159 -0.45 -16.11 7.64
N TYR A 160 0.53 -16.11 6.74
CA TYR A 160 0.85 -14.95 5.90
C TYR A 160 -0.14 -14.83 4.74
N GLY A 161 -0.59 -15.95 4.18
CA GLY A 161 -1.63 -15.94 3.14
C GLY A 161 -2.97 -15.34 3.61
N LYS A 162 -3.38 -15.56 4.87
CA LYS A 162 -4.52 -14.85 5.48
C LYS A 162 -4.26 -13.35 5.60
N TRP A 163 -3.10 -12.98 6.11
CA TRP A 163 -2.73 -11.57 6.31
C TRP A 163 -2.64 -10.80 4.99
N LEU A 164 -1.95 -11.34 3.98
CA LEU A 164 -1.84 -10.72 2.65
C LEU A 164 -3.22 -10.49 2.00
N ARG A 165 -4.14 -11.45 2.13
CA ARG A 165 -5.52 -11.33 1.59
C ARG A 165 -6.38 -10.25 2.27
N THR A 166 -5.94 -9.66 3.39
CA THR A 166 -6.63 -8.49 3.97
C THR A 166 -6.15 -7.16 3.41
N HIS A 167 -5.05 -7.15 2.63
CA HIS A 167 -4.42 -5.93 2.15
C HIS A 167 -4.87 -5.53 0.74
N PRO A 168 -5.09 -4.24 0.48
CA PRO A 168 -5.46 -3.73 -0.84
C PRO A 168 -4.22 -3.56 -1.75
N ALA A 169 -4.46 -3.50 -3.06
CA ALA A 169 -3.45 -3.09 -4.03
C ALA A 169 -3.35 -1.55 -4.17
N VAL A 170 -4.45 -0.83 -3.90
CA VAL A 170 -4.51 0.63 -3.98
C VAL A 170 -5.31 1.22 -2.83
N ILE A 171 -4.79 2.31 -2.26
CA ILE A 171 -5.50 3.16 -1.30
C ILE A 171 -5.38 4.63 -1.68
N ARG A 172 -6.27 5.46 -1.14
CA ARG A 172 -6.13 6.92 -1.16
C ARG A 172 -5.99 7.45 0.26
N ILE A 173 -4.96 8.26 0.50
CA ILE A 173 -4.82 9.02 1.74
C ILE A 173 -4.83 10.50 1.38
N ASN A 174 -5.77 11.24 1.95
CA ASN A 174 -6.10 12.61 1.57
C ASN A 174 -6.38 12.69 0.05
N ASP A 175 -5.51 13.35 -0.69
CA ASP A 175 -5.57 13.58 -2.13
C ASP A 175 -4.57 12.72 -2.93
N THR A 176 -3.96 11.71 -2.31
CA THR A 176 -2.85 10.94 -2.92
C THR A 176 -3.20 9.46 -3.00
N LEU A 177 -3.09 8.89 -4.20
CA LEU A 177 -3.15 7.45 -4.43
C LEU A 177 -1.79 6.83 -4.10
N PHE A 178 -1.82 5.66 -3.46
CA PHE A 178 -0.65 4.82 -3.21
C PHE A 178 -0.94 3.42 -3.73
N LEU A 179 0.01 2.87 -4.49
CA LEU A 179 -0.05 1.54 -5.07
C LEU A 179 1.35 1.12 -5.53
N HIS A 180 1.45 -0.12 -6.01
CA HIS A 180 2.73 -0.69 -6.40
C HIS A 180 3.21 -0.22 -7.78
N GLY A 181 2.51 -0.55 -8.87
CA GLY A 181 2.91 -0.20 -10.24
C GLY A 181 2.29 1.11 -10.74
N GLY A 182 0.97 1.20 -10.80
CA GLY A 182 0.29 2.39 -11.33
C GLY A 182 -1.08 2.06 -11.90
N LEU A 183 -1.99 3.04 -11.97
CA LEU A 183 -3.31 2.82 -12.57
C LEU A 183 -3.31 3.29 -14.02
N ALA A 184 -3.21 2.37 -14.97
CA ALA A 184 -3.42 2.70 -16.37
C ALA A 184 -4.86 3.21 -16.61
N PRO A 185 -5.10 4.08 -17.61
CA PRO A 185 -6.45 4.58 -17.92
C PRO A 185 -7.46 3.48 -18.26
N THR A 186 -6.95 2.35 -18.77
CA THR A 186 -7.70 1.14 -19.14
C THR A 186 -8.12 0.28 -17.94
N VAL A 187 -7.61 0.55 -16.73
CA VAL A 187 -7.99 -0.19 -15.53
C VAL A 187 -9.52 -0.08 -15.34
N PRO A 188 -10.23 -1.23 -15.23
CA PRO A 188 -11.66 -1.23 -15.00
C PRO A 188 -11.99 -0.76 -13.59
N GLY A 189 -13.23 -0.26 -13.42
CA GLY A 189 -13.73 0.22 -12.14
C GLY A 189 -13.70 1.74 -12.02
N THR A 190 -14.66 2.22 -11.25
CA THR A 190 -14.92 3.62 -10.92
C THR A 190 -14.61 3.93 -9.46
N THR A 191 -14.49 2.90 -8.62
CA THR A 191 -14.14 3.02 -7.19
C THR A 191 -12.89 2.22 -6.84
N LEU A 192 -12.21 2.59 -5.75
CA LEU A 192 -11.05 1.83 -5.26
C LEU A 192 -11.43 0.41 -4.82
N GLU A 193 -12.67 0.19 -4.35
CA GLU A 193 -13.16 -1.15 -4.02
C GLU A 193 -13.25 -2.03 -5.27
N GLU A 194 -13.72 -1.48 -6.40
CA GLU A 194 -13.77 -2.23 -7.67
C GLU A 194 -12.37 -2.58 -8.19
N VAL A 195 -11.41 -1.66 -8.08
CA VAL A 195 -10.02 -1.90 -8.49
C VAL A 195 -9.38 -2.96 -7.59
N ASN A 196 -9.51 -2.84 -6.27
CA ASN A 196 -8.95 -3.84 -5.33
C ASN A 196 -9.62 -5.21 -5.50
N ARG A 197 -10.93 -5.25 -5.74
CA ARG A 197 -11.65 -6.49 -6.04
C ARG A 197 -11.15 -7.12 -7.34
N TRP A 198 -10.88 -6.32 -8.37
CA TRP A 198 -10.31 -6.82 -9.63
C TRP A 198 -8.93 -7.43 -9.42
N VAL A 199 -8.10 -6.88 -8.53
CA VAL A 199 -6.81 -7.51 -8.16
C VAL A 199 -7.03 -8.79 -7.34
N TRP A 200 -7.93 -8.79 -6.36
CA TRP A 200 -8.19 -9.98 -5.53
C TRP A 200 -8.86 -11.15 -6.26
N GLN A 201 -9.47 -10.91 -7.43
CA GLN A 201 -9.99 -12.00 -8.28
C GLN A 201 -8.91 -13.03 -8.59
N ASP A 202 -7.66 -12.60 -8.76
CA ASP A 202 -6.52 -13.46 -9.04
C ASP A 202 -6.13 -14.41 -7.89
N LEU A 203 -6.68 -14.20 -6.70
CA LEU A 203 -6.48 -15.03 -5.51
C LEU A 203 -7.65 -15.99 -5.25
N THR A 204 -8.68 -15.94 -6.10
CA THR A 204 -9.92 -16.72 -5.96
C THR A 204 -9.97 -17.80 -7.04
N PRO A 205 -9.94 -19.10 -6.67
CA PRO A 205 -10.01 -20.18 -7.66
C PRO A 205 -11.24 -20.08 -8.57
N GLY A 206 -11.04 -20.29 -9.87
CA GLY A 206 -12.10 -20.30 -10.88
C GLY A 206 -12.60 -18.93 -11.36
N GLN A 207 -12.05 -17.83 -10.85
CA GLN A 207 -12.32 -16.49 -11.41
C GLN A 207 -11.51 -16.26 -12.70
N PRO A 208 -12.01 -15.42 -13.63
CA PRO A 208 -11.19 -14.96 -14.76
C PRO A 208 -9.99 -14.14 -14.26
N PRO A 209 -8.92 -14.02 -15.08
CA PRO A 209 -7.75 -13.21 -14.73
C PRO A 209 -8.12 -11.78 -14.34
N GLY A 210 -7.56 -11.33 -13.22
CA GLY A 210 -7.77 -10.02 -12.64
C GLY A 210 -6.63 -9.04 -12.91
N GLY A 211 -6.65 -7.93 -12.18
CA GLY A 211 -5.65 -6.87 -12.29
C GLY A 211 -4.29 -7.22 -11.67
N GLY A 212 -4.21 -8.34 -10.98
CA GLY A 212 -3.00 -8.87 -10.37
C GLY A 212 -2.03 -9.51 -11.35
N VAL A 213 -2.53 -9.92 -12.52
CA VAL A 213 -1.73 -10.53 -13.60
C VAL A 213 -1.80 -9.77 -14.93
N ASP A 214 -2.63 -8.74 -15.02
CA ASP A 214 -2.70 -7.85 -16.17
C ASP A 214 -1.44 -6.95 -16.21
N PRO A 215 -0.68 -6.91 -17.33
CA PRO A 215 0.47 -6.00 -17.48
C PRO A 215 0.13 -4.51 -17.37
N GLN A 216 -1.13 -4.12 -17.59
CA GLN A 216 -1.66 -2.77 -17.38
C GLN A 216 -2.34 -2.62 -16.00
N GLY A 217 -2.31 -3.68 -15.19
CA GLY A 217 -2.91 -3.73 -13.87
C GLY A 217 -2.14 -2.94 -12.80
N PRO A 218 -2.76 -2.70 -11.63
CA PRO A 218 -2.25 -1.81 -10.58
C PRO A 218 -0.87 -2.17 -10.04
N VAL A 219 -0.47 -3.43 -10.17
CA VAL A 219 0.79 -3.98 -9.64
C VAL A 219 1.85 -4.25 -10.72
N TRP A 220 1.58 -3.96 -12.00
CA TRP A 220 2.55 -4.22 -13.09
C TRP A 220 2.81 -3.02 -13.98
N PHE A 221 1.88 -2.06 -14.04
CA PHE A 221 1.98 -0.96 -14.98
C PHE A 221 3.20 -0.07 -14.71
N ARG A 222 4.05 0.11 -15.73
CA ARG A 222 5.28 0.93 -15.65
C ARG A 222 5.24 2.21 -16.50
N GLY A 223 4.13 2.47 -17.21
CA GLY A 223 4.07 3.55 -18.21
C GLY A 223 4.39 4.92 -17.61
N TYR A 224 3.87 5.23 -16.42
CA TYR A 224 4.17 6.50 -15.74
C TYR A 224 5.63 6.62 -15.27
N ALA A 225 6.33 5.51 -15.02
CA ALA A 225 7.72 5.54 -14.57
C ALA A 225 8.72 5.64 -15.72
N LEU A 226 8.44 4.98 -16.85
CA LEU A 226 9.43 4.74 -17.90
C LEU A 226 9.19 5.52 -19.19
N GLU A 227 7.95 5.80 -19.55
CA GLU A 227 7.63 6.32 -20.88
C GLU A 227 7.56 7.87 -20.91
N ASP A 228 7.39 8.44 -22.09
CA ASP A 228 7.22 9.89 -22.28
C ASP A 228 5.95 10.37 -21.56
N GLU A 229 6.06 11.48 -20.82
CA GLU A 229 4.93 12.05 -20.09
C GLU A 229 3.81 12.51 -21.02
N ALA A 230 4.13 13.04 -22.21
CA ALA A 230 3.13 13.50 -23.17
C ALA A 230 2.20 12.37 -23.64
N LYS A 231 2.70 11.13 -23.70
CA LYS A 231 1.90 9.95 -24.04
C LYS A 231 0.81 9.65 -23.01
N TRP A 232 1.11 9.91 -21.74
CA TRP A 232 0.29 9.46 -20.61
C TRP A 232 -0.46 10.58 -19.88
N ASP A 233 -0.13 11.84 -20.15
CA ASP A 233 -0.63 13.00 -19.39
C ASP A 233 -2.18 13.10 -19.34
N VAL A 234 -2.83 12.93 -20.50
CA VAL A 234 -4.30 12.94 -20.58
C VAL A 234 -4.90 11.78 -19.80
N GLY A 235 -4.34 10.58 -19.97
CA GLY A 235 -4.79 9.38 -19.27
C GLY A 235 -4.60 9.47 -17.76
N LEU A 236 -3.46 9.98 -17.31
CA LEU A 236 -3.18 10.24 -15.89
C LEU A 236 -4.19 11.23 -15.31
N THR A 237 -4.50 12.31 -16.03
CA THR A 237 -5.50 13.30 -15.60
C THR A 237 -6.86 12.64 -15.39
N GLN A 238 -7.33 11.84 -16.35
CA GLN A 238 -8.58 11.09 -16.23
C GLN A 238 -8.59 10.13 -15.04
N VAL A 239 -7.48 9.44 -14.77
CA VAL A 239 -7.34 8.53 -13.63
C VAL A 239 -7.39 9.28 -12.31
N LEU A 240 -6.64 10.37 -12.18
CA LEU A 240 -6.61 11.18 -10.96
C LEU A 240 -7.98 11.80 -10.67
N GLU A 241 -8.67 12.32 -11.69
CA GLU A 241 -10.04 12.82 -11.58
C GLU A 241 -11.03 11.72 -11.17
N ARG A 242 -10.96 10.55 -11.82
CA ARG A 242 -11.82 9.39 -11.53
C ARG A 242 -11.78 8.99 -10.05
N PHE A 243 -10.60 9.04 -9.42
CA PHE A 243 -10.42 8.63 -8.03
C PHE A 243 -10.32 9.80 -7.04
N GLY A 244 -10.61 11.03 -7.48
CA GLY A 244 -10.58 12.23 -6.63
C GLY A 244 -9.20 12.48 -6.00
N ALA A 245 -8.14 12.22 -6.74
CA ALA A 245 -6.76 12.39 -6.32
C ALA A 245 -6.07 13.51 -7.10
N ARG A 246 -5.02 14.07 -6.52
CA ARG A 246 -4.11 15.04 -7.15
C ARG A 246 -2.78 14.42 -7.52
N ARG A 247 -2.45 13.28 -6.92
CA ARG A 247 -1.15 12.62 -7.07
C ARG A 247 -1.26 11.12 -6.95
N MET A 248 -0.30 10.43 -7.55
CA MET A 248 -0.03 9.01 -7.41
C MET A 248 1.41 8.81 -6.91
N VAL A 249 1.59 7.92 -5.94
CA VAL A 249 2.88 7.47 -5.42
C VAL A 249 3.01 5.98 -5.70
N MET A 250 4.09 5.57 -6.36
CA MET A 250 4.29 4.21 -6.88
C MET A 250 5.70 3.66 -6.63
N GLY A 251 5.82 2.34 -6.48
CA GLY A 251 7.07 1.58 -6.40
C GLY A 251 7.40 0.87 -7.72
N HIS A 252 7.74 -0.43 -7.65
CA HIS A 252 7.87 -1.42 -8.76
C HIS A 252 9.01 -1.19 -9.77
N THR A 253 9.35 0.06 -10.03
CA THR A 253 10.31 0.48 -11.05
C THR A 253 11.50 1.17 -10.38
N PRO A 254 12.57 0.41 -10.07
CA PRO A 254 13.69 0.94 -9.33
C PRO A 254 14.40 2.01 -10.14
N SER A 255 14.65 3.15 -9.51
CA SER A 255 15.49 4.20 -10.06
C SER A 255 16.94 3.70 -10.23
N GLN A 256 17.61 4.08 -11.31
CA GLN A 256 19.01 3.68 -11.53
C GLN A 256 20.01 4.47 -10.67
N ASP A 257 19.65 5.64 -10.17
CA ASP A 257 20.51 6.55 -9.39
C ASP A 257 20.21 6.51 -7.88
N GLY A 258 19.31 5.62 -7.44
CA GLY A 258 18.87 5.51 -6.06
C GLY A 258 18.04 6.70 -5.57
N ARG A 259 17.39 7.44 -6.47
CA ARG A 259 16.61 8.65 -6.15
C ARG A 259 15.13 8.51 -6.48
N LEU A 260 14.30 9.14 -5.65
CA LEU A 260 12.88 9.33 -5.95
C LEU A 260 12.74 10.13 -7.24
N SER A 261 11.90 9.66 -8.16
CA SER A 261 11.60 10.37 -9.40
C SER A 261 10.31 11.19 -9.26
N VAL A 262 10.38 12.47 -9.61
CA VAL A 262 9.22 13.37 -9.66
C VAL A 262 8.85 13.56 -11.12
N ARG A 263 7.65 13.13 -11.48
CA ARG A 263 7.15 13.10 -12.86
C ARG A 263 5.81 13.82 -12.98
N PHE A 264 5.45 14.20 -14.20
CA PHE A 264 4.17 14.83 -14.55
C PHE A 264 3.88 16.12 -13.77
N GLY A 265 4.91 16.94 -13.57
CA GLY A 265 4.81 18.15 -12.75
C GLY A 265 4.49 17.88 -11.27
N GLY A 266 4.89 16.73 -10.74
CA GLY A 266 4.65 16.34 -9.35
C GLY A 266 3.36 15.57 -9.10
N ARG A 267 2.64 15.19 -10.16
CA ARG A 267 1.45 14.32 -10.08
C ARG A 267 1.79 12.84 -9.95
N VAL A 268 3.01 12.42 -10.31
CA VAL A 268 3.51 11.05 -10.08
C VAL A 268 4.84 11.12 -9.35
N ILE A 269 4.95 10.38 -8.25
CA ILE A 269 6.22 10.17 -7.55
C ILE A 269 6.55 8.68 -7.58
N VAL A 270 7.66 8.32 -8.21
CA VAL A 270 8.20 6.96 -8.16
C VAL A 270 9.16 6.87 -6.99
N ILE A 271 8.90 5.97 -6.06
CA ILE A 271 9.61 5.85 -4.78
C ILE A 271 10.46 4.60 -4.64
N ASP A 272 10.38 3.68 -5.61
CA ASP A 272 11.32 2.56 -5.66
C ASP A 272 12.69 3.07 -6.07
N THR A 273 13.62 2.99 -5.12
CA THR A 273 15.01 3.42 -5.28
C THR A 273 15.97 2.25 -5.37
N GLY A 274 15.48 1.01 -5.30
CA GLY A 274 16.32 -0.15 -5.07
C GLY A 274 16.74 -0.26 -3.60
N LEU A 275 15.75 -0.26 -2.69
CA LEU A 275 15.98 -0.33 -1.24
C LEU A 275 16.71 -1.62 -0.84
N SER A 276 16.41 -2.74 -1.48
CA SER A 276 17.02 -4.02 -1.15
C SER A 276 18.46 -4.11 -1.63
N THR A 277 19.27 -4.92 -0.95
CA THR A 277 20.66 -5.21 -1.36
C THR A 277 20.74 -5.80 -2.76
N HIS A 278 19.70 -6.51 -3.22
CA HIS A 278 19.59 -7.00 -4.59
C HIS A 278 19.65 -5.88 -5.64
N TYR A 279 19.14 -4.69 -5.29
CA TYR A 279 19.03 -3.52 -6.17
C TYR A 279 19.95 -2.35 -5.81
N GLY A 280 20.93 -2.56 -4.91
CA GLY A 280 21.97 -1.56 -4.59
C GLY A 280 21.86 -0.92 -3.21
N ARG A 281 20.85 -1.27 -2.41
CA ARG A 281 20.67 -0.80 -1.01
C ARG A 281 20.56 0.73 -0.90
N HIS A 282 19.79 1.35 -1.77
CA HIS A 282 19.54 2.78 -1.75
C HIS A 282 18.40 3.10 -0.79
N LEU A 283 18.73 3.46 0.46
CA LEU A 283 17.71 3.80 1.46
C LEU A 283 17.00 5.10 1.09
N ALA A 284 15.69 5.04 0.86
CA ALA A 284 14.88 6.23 0.67
C ALA A 284 13.43 6.07 1.16
N ALA A 285 12.85 7.14 1.66
CA ALA A 285 11.42 7.23 1.95
C ALA A 285 10.84 8.56 1.47
N LEU A 286 9.56 8.57 1.12
CA LEU A 286 8.81 9.80 0.86
C LEU A 286 8.05 10.23 2.12
N GLU A 287 8.25 11.45 2.60
CA GLU A 287 7.42 12.07 3.63
C GLU A 287 6.49 13.12 3.00
N LEU A 288 5.19 13.01 3.32
CA LEU A 288 4.18 14.02 2.99
C LEU A 288 3.65 14.64 4.28
N ARG A 289 3.61 15.98 4.32
CA ARG A 289 2.98 16.77 5.39
C ARG A 289 2.19 17.92 4.76
N GLY A 290 0.86 17.77 4.71
CA GLY A 290 0.03 18.64 3.88
C GLY A 290 0.50 18.61 2.42
N ASP A 291 0.75 19.79 1.84
CA ASP A 291 1.23 19.91 0.46
C ASP A 291 2.75 19.73 0.30
N ARG A 292 3.50 19.56 1.41
CA ARG A 292 4.95 19.43 1.37
C ARG A 292 5.37 17.98 1.16
N LEU A 293 6.12 17.72 0.08
CA LEU A 293 6.78 16.45 -0.18
C LEU A 293 8.27 16.56 0.13
N THR A 294 8.82 15.53 0.76
CA THR A 294 10.23 15.50 1.14
C THR A 294 10.76 14.09 0.97
N ALA A 295 11.77 13.91 0.13
CA ALA A 295 12.53 12.68 0.08
C ALA A 295 13.45 12.62 1.31
N LEU A 296 13.47 11.48 1.97
CA LEU A 296 14.33 11.19 3.12
C LEU A 296 15.42 10.24 2.64
N TYR A 297 16.67 10.68 2.70
CA TYR A 297 17.86 9.90 2.41
C TYR A 297 18.81 9.90 3.61
N PRO A 298 19.75 8.96 3.71
CA PRO A 298 20.78 8.95 4.77
C PRO A 298 21.57 10.27 4.85
N GLU A 299 21.86 10.89 3.71
CA GLU A 299 22.59 12.15 3.62
C GLU A 299 21.74 13.39 3.95
N GLY A 300 20.41 13.27 4.01
CA GLY A 300 19.55 14.38 4.38
C GLY A 300 18.13 14.34 3.81
N ARG A 301 17.41 15.42 4.09
CA ARG A 301 16.02 15.62 3.69
C ARG A 301 15.95 16.57 2.50
N VAL A 302 15.42 16.11 1.37
CA VAL A 302 15.35 16.88 0.13
C VAL A 302 13.89 17.23 -0.18
N PRO A 303 13.50 18.51 -0.13
CA PRO A 303 12.18 18.93 -0.60
C PRO A 303 12.00 18.59 -2.08
N LEU A 304 10.92 17.88 -2.40
CA LEU A 304 10.52 17.64 -3.79
C LEU A 304 9.59 18.80 -4.17
N LEU A 305 9.83 19.41 -5.34
CA LEU A 305 9.21 20.62 -5.92
C LEU A 305 7.81 21.03 -5.39
N PRO A 306 7.45 22.34 -5.40
CA PRO A 306 6.09 22.74 -5.04
C PRO A 306 5.07 22.10 -5.99
N VAL A 307 4.12 21.36 -5.41
CA VAL A 307 3.01 20.76 -6.16
C VAL A 307 2.02 21.85 -6.55
N PRO A 308 1.41 21.80 -7.76
CA PRO A 308 0.33 22.71 -8.12
C PRO A 308 -0.78 22.72 -7.06
N LYS A 309 -1.19 23.92 -6.62
CA LYS A 309 -2.38 24.07 -5.77
C LYS A 309 -3.59 23.47 -6.48
N ALA A 310 -4.40 22.75 -5.72
CA ALA A 310 -5.63 22.16 -6.22
C ALA A 310 -6.55 23.20 -6.88
N ALA A 311 -7.15 22.82 -8.01
CA ALA A 311 -8.38 23.47 -8.44
C ALA A 311 -9.46 23.21 -7.36
N PRO A 312 -10.29 24.21 -7.02
CA PRO A 312 -11.37 24.02 -6.08
C PRO A 312 -12.31 22.91 -6.58
N ALA A 313 -12.80 22.08 -5.65
CA ALA A 313 -13.77 21.04 -5.98
C ALA A 313 -14.95 21.65 -6.73
N PRO A 314 -15.45 21.00 -7.81
CA PRO A 314 -16.64 21.47 -8.49
C PRO A 314 -17.78 21.56 -7.46
N ARG A 315 -18.42 22.72 -7.38
CA ARG A 315 -19.61 22.89 -6.52
C ARG A 315 -20.66 21.90 -7.00
N PRO A 316 -21.38 21.21 -6.10
CA PRO A 316 -22.49 20.38 -6.51
C PRO A 316 -23.49 21.26 -7.28
N GLU A 317 -23.81 20.86 -8.51
CA GLU A 317 -24.80 21.54 -9.32
C GLU A 317 -26.10 21.63 -8.52
N ALA A 318 -26.54 22.85 -8.28
CA ALA A 318 -27.85 23.08 -7.70
C ALA A 318 -28.87 22.48 -8.67
N LYS A 319 -29.56 21.42 -8.24
CA LYS A 319 -30.71 20.89 -8.96
C LYS A 319 -31.71 22.03 -9.12
N THR A 320 -31.76 22.63 -10.30
CA THR A 320 -32.83 23.54 -10.69
C THR A 320 -34.09 22.70 -10.81
N GLY A 321 -34.86 22.67 -9.72
CA GLY A 321 -36.21 22.12 -9.75
C GLY A 321 -37.07 22.98 -10.68
N THR A 322 -37.43 22.43 -11.82
CA THR A 322 -38.56 22.90 -12.59
C THR A 322 -39.84 22.50 -11.85
N LYS A 323 -40.58 23.52 -11.40
CA LYS A 323 -42.01 23.41 -11.07
C LYS A 323 -42.83 23.30 -12.34
#